data_AF-A0A9E2JEI8-F1
#
_entry.id   AF-A0A9E2JEI8-F1
#
_cell.length_a   1.000
_cell.length_b   1.000
_cell.length_c   1.000
_cell.angle_alpha   90.00
_cell.angle_beta   90.00
_cell.angle_gamma   90.00
#
_symmetry.space_group_name_H-M   'P 1'
#
loop_
_entity.id
_entity.type
_entity.pdbx_description
1 polymer ?
#
loop_
_entity_poly.entity_id
_entity_poly.type
_entity_poly.pdbx_seq_one_letter_code
_entity_poly.pdbx_strand_id
1 'polypeptide(L)'
;MNTPRELILTHVRADFDGFASMLLANRLYPEAVPVLPSTTIYRLREVLSLYRNVADFQSIRALRKWKGPAPGCITVVDTKKRGQLVEFDAWLQQAESIRIYDHHPPTTDDLALGHVEQYPYGANSTGLYFQATRNGLELSQQEATIVLLGIYADTGNLTYPGTTADDALAASELLRLGADLQVVNHYLRPYLDPAQRLILRDMLITFREFDMEGYKVVLVKQLLEKPLQGISDLLAQISDMAGADAILGVFATRAKPGVQIIIQSLVPEINAGELTGHFDGGGHAGAAAAFLPQANIDGVAETLLTLLTEVPLPMIKVKDVMATELLTVQPNRPLSEIEMLLSDGGVHGAPVVDEEGRLVGVISLRDVEKARLSNLLHAPVSAFMSANRLLTIGPDTPLITARKIISSNDIGRLPVVDDCRLIGIISRSDILNFMNHRSDPPGNLV
;
A
#
# COMPACT_ATOMS: atom_id res chain seq x y z
N MET A 1 -18.52 -12.57 -43.17
CA MET A 1 -18.87 -11.91 -41.90
C MET A 1 -18.81 -10.42 -42.14
N ASN A 2 -19.89 -9.68 -41.85
CA ASN A 2 -19.85 -8.22 -41.84
C ASN A 2 -18.72 -7.80 -40.90
N THR A 3 -17.86 -6.91 -41.35
CA THR A 3 -16.71 -6.48 -40.56
C THR A 3 -17.19 -5.50 -39.49
N PRO A 4 -16.85 -5.69 -38.21
CA PRO A 4 -17.40 -4.87 -37.14
C PRO A 4 -16.94 -3.43 -37.28
N ARG A 5 -17.87 -2.47 -37.17
CA ARG A 5 -17.59 -1.03 -37.23
C ARG A 5 -17.15 -0.47 -35.89
N GLU A 6 -17.37 -1.18 -34.79
CA GLU A 6 -17.01 -0.72 -33.45
C GLU A 6 -16.09 -1.73 -32.76
N LEU A 7 -15.06 -1.23 -32.09
CA LEU A 7 -14.06 -2.04 -31.39
C LEU A 7 -13.94 -1.58 -29.94
N ILE A 8 -13.70 -2.53 -29.04
CA ILE A 8 -13.32 -2.26 -27.65
C ILE A 8 -11.90 -2.74 -27.45
N LEU A 9 -11.02 -1.86 -26.99
CA LEU A 9 -9.59 -2.09 -26.80
C LEU A 9 -9.18 -1.80 -25.35
N THR A 10 -8.11 -2.44 -24.89
CA THR A 10 -7.46 -2.14 -23.61
C THR A 10 -5.93 -2.18 -23.77
N HIS A 11 -5.18 -1.91 -22.71
CA HIS A 11 -3.72 -1.86 -22.74
C HIS A 11 -3.08 -3.23 -23.06
N VAL A 12 -1.87 -3.18 -23.66
CA VAL A 12 -1.00 -4.36 -23.73
C VAL A 12 -0.69 -4.87 -22.33
N ARG A 13 -0.58 -6.19 -22.18
CA ARG A 13 -0.56 -6.88 -20.87
C ARG A 13 -1.83 -6.67 -20.06
N ALA A 14 -2.99 -6.63 -20.72
CA ALA A 14 -4.31 -6.62 -20.09
C ALA A 14 -4.36 -7.50 -18.84
N ASP A 15 -4.80 -6.89 -17.75
CA ASP A 15 -5.03 -7.54 -16.46
C ASP A 15 -6.53 -7.79 -16.24
N PHE A 16 -6.93 -7.99 -15.00
CA PHE A 16 -8.32 -8.28 -14.66
C PHE A 16 -9.20 -7.03 -14.73
N ASP A 17 -8.68 -5.83 -14.45
CA ASP A 17 -9.49 -4.61 -14.51
C ASP A 17 -9.75 -4.20 -15.96
N GLY A 18 -8.72 -4.23 -16.81
CA GLY A 18 -8.86 -4.05 -18.24
C GLY A 18 -9.83 -5.06 -18.87
N PHE A 19 -9.76 -6.34 -18.45
CA PHE A 19 -10.68 -7.37 -18.92
C PHE A 19 -12.13 -7.14 -18.47
N ALA A 20 -12.36 -6.85 -17.18
CA ALA A 20 -13.68 -6.53 -16.65
C ALA A 20 -14.27 -5.29 -17.32
N SER A 21 -13.44 -4.28 -17.56
CA SER A 21 -13.80 -3.07 -18.27
C SER A 21 -14.20 -3.34 -19.71
N MET A 22 -13.50 -4.23 -20.42
CA MET A 22 -13.89 -4.63 -21.79
C MET A 22 -15.25 -5.32 -21.81
N LEU A 23 -15.52 -6.20 -20.82
CA LEU A 23 -16.81 -6.86 -20.68
C LEU A 23 -17.93 -5.84 -20.46
N LEU A 24 -17.77 -4.92 -19.51
CA LEU A 24 -18.76 -3.89 -19.21
C LEU A 24 -18.99 -2.95 -20.41
N ALA A 25 -17.92 -2.55 -21.10
CA ALA A 25 -18.02 -1.77 -22.33
C ALA A 25 -18.77 -2.52 -23.43
N ASN A 26 -18.58 -3.83 -23.58
CA ASN A 26 -19.37 -4.63 -24.54
C ASN A 26 -20.85 -4.71 -24.14
N ARG A 27 -21.18 -4.70 -22.84
CA ARG A 27 -22.58 -4.61 -22.39
C ARG A 27 -23.21 -3.25 -22.68
N LEU A 28 -22.45 -2.17 -22.58
CA LEU A 28 -22.88 -0.81 -22.97
C LEU A 28 -22.99 -0.66 -24.50
N TYR A 29 -22.12 -1.32 -25.26
CA TYR A 29 -22.03 -1.26 -26.71
C TYR A 29 -22.05 -2.67 -27.32
N PRO A 30 -23.21 -3.34 -27.42
CA PRO A 30 -23.31 -4.75 -27.82
C PRO A 30 -22.79 -5.06 -29.24
N GLU A 31 -22.80 -4.08 -30.13
CA GLU A 31 -22.29 -4.20 -31.51
C GLU A 31 -20.76 -4.05 -31.60
N ALA A 32 -20.12 -3.58 -30.52
CA ALA A 32 -18.68 -3.36 -30.49
C ALA A 32 -17.95 -4.64 -30.09
N VAL A 33 -16.93 -5.00 -30.88
CA VAL A 33 -16.18 -6.24 -30.68
C VAL A 33 -15.02 -6.02 -29.70
N PRO A 34 -14.97 -6.74 -28.57
CA PRO A 34 -13.85 -6.66 -27.65
C PRO A 34 -12.64 -7.41 -28.21
N VAL A 35 -11.56 -6.65 -28.45
CA VAL A 35 -10.31 -7.18 -29.03
C VAL A 35 -9.23 -7.31 -27.97
N LEU A 36 -8.88 -8.55 -27.65
CA LEU A 36 -7.82 -8.86 -26.70
C LEU A 36 -6.43 -8.61 -27.30
N PRO A 37 -5.53 -7.98 -26.53
CA PRO A 37 -4.17 -7.72 -26.97
C PRO A 37 -3.35 -9.00 -27.14
N SER A 38 -2.21 -8.88 -27.81
CA SER A 38 -1.31 -9.99 -28.10
C SER A 38 -0.62 -10.55 -26.85
N THR A 39 -0.59 -9.75 -25.78
CA THR A 39 -0.03 -10.05 -24.46
C THR A 39 -1.06 -9.74 -23.38
N THR A 40 -1.24 -10.68 -22.46
CA THR A 40 -2.14 -10.62 -21.30
C THR A 40 -1.37 -11.13 -20.09
N ILE A 41 -1.81 -10.83 -18.87
CA ILE A 41 -1.31 -11.55 -17.70
C ILE A 41 -1.61 -13.06 -17.84
N TYR A 42 -0.75 -13.91 -17.27
CA TYR A 42 -0.83 -15.37 -17.45
C TYR A 42 -2.20 -15.93 -17.04
N ARG A 43 -2.68 -15.51 -15.85
CA ARG A 43 -3.94 -15.99 -15.26
C ARG A 43 -5.19 -15.51 -16.01
N LEU A 44 -5.12 -14.36 -16.69
CA LEU A 44 -6.24 -13.88 -17.49
C LEU A 44 -6.59 -14.87 -18.61
N ARG A 45 -5.62 -15.60 -19.16
CA ARG A 45 -5.88 -16.62 -20.19
C ARG A 45 -6.74 -17.78 -19.68
N GLU A 46 -6.58 -18.16 -18.42
CA GLU A 46 -7.37 -19.21 -17.79
C GLU A 46 -8.80 -18.74 -17.58
N VAL A 47 -8.99 -17.53 -17.03
CA VAL A 47 -10.31 -16.89 -16.89
C VAL A 47 -11.00 -16.78 -18.25
N LEU A 48 -10.32 -16.21 -19.25
CA LEU A 48 -10.84 -16.10 -20.62
C LEU A 48 -11.30 -17.44 -21.17
N SER A 49 -10.57 -18.53 -20.89
CA SER A 49 -10.90 -19.85 -21.41
C SER A 49 -12.19 -20.43 -20.83
N LEU A 50 -12.46 -20.14 -19.54
CA LEU A 50 -13.65 -20.61 -18.81
C LEU A 50 -14.87 -19.72 -19.06
N TYR A 51 -14.64 -18.42 -19.27
CA TYR A 51 -15.69 -17.41 -19.42
C TYR A 51 -15.90 -16.99 -20.89
N ARG A 52 -15.53 -17.82 -21.87
CA ARG A 52 -15.74 -17.53 -23.30
C ARG A 52 -17.18 -17.18 -23.68
N ASN A 53 -18.16 -17.59 -22.88
CA ASN A 53 -19.57 -17.36 -23.16
C ASN A 53 -20.07 -15.98 -22.67
N VAL A 54 -19.30 -15.23 -21.88
CA VAL A 54 -19.75 -13.92 -21.37
C VAL A 54 -19.65 -12.81 -22.41
N ALA A 55 -18.72 -12.93 -23.37
CA ALA A 55 -18.58 -12.02 -24.51
C ALA A 55 -17.76 -12.70 -25.61
N ASP A 56 -17.98 -12.30 -26.87
CA ASP A 56 -17.22 -12.81 -28.02
C ASP A 56 -15.86 -12.09 -28.15
N PHE A 57 -14.96 -12.38 -27.22
CA PHE A 57 -13.61 -11.82 -27.21
C PHE A 57 -12.78 -12.31 -28.39
N GLN A 58 -12.37 -11.38 -29.26
CA GLN A 58 -11.55 -11.67 -30.42
C GLN A 58 -10.07 -11.40 -30.11
N SER A 59 -9.17 -12.31 -30.47
CA SER A 59 -7.74 -12.02 -30.35
C SER A 59 -7.29 -11.10 -31.49
N ILE A 60 -6.45 -10.10 -31.18
CA ILE A 60 -5.78 -9.29 -32.21
C ILE A 60 -5.04 -10.17 -33.25
N ARG A 61 -4.55 -11.36 -32.86
CA ARG A 61 -3.89 -12.30 -33.78
C ARG A 61 -4.86 -12.90 -34.79
N ALA A 62 -6.10 -13.18 -34.38
CA ALA A 62 -7.15 -13.63 -35.29
C ALA A 62 -7.54 -12.52 -36.27
N LEU A 63 -7.46 -11.26 -35.81
CA LEU A 63 -7.78 -10.06 -36.57
C LEU A 63 -6.60 -9.46 -37.34
N ARG A 64 -5.38 -10.01 -37.26
CA ARG A 64 -4.20 -9.49 -37.99
C ARG A 64 -4.35 -9.44 -39.52
N LYS A 65 -5.30 -10.19 -40.08
CA LYS A 65 -5.68 -10.16 -41.50
C LYS A 65 -6.90 -9.29 -41.77
N TRP A 66 -7.23 -8.35 -40.89
CA TRP A 66 -8.33 -7.41 -41.07
C TRP A 66 -8.19 -6.71 -42.42
N LYS A 67 -9.14 -6.98 -43.33
CA LYS A 67 -9.30 -6.30 -44.62
C LYS A 67 -10.61 -5.51 -44.69
N GLY A 68 -11.27 -5.32 -43.55
CA GLY A 68 -12.48 -4.54 -43.44
C GLY A 68 -12.25 -3.04 -43.60
N PRO A 69 -13.33 -2.26 -43.69
CA PRO A 69 -13.25 -0.80 -43.59
C PRO A 69 -12.58 -0.37 -42.28
N ALA A 70 -12.14 0.89 -42.24
CA ALA A 70 -11.67 1.54 -41.02
C ALA A 70 -12.73 1.41 -39.90
N PRO A 71 -12.32 1.23 -38.63
CA PRO A 71 -13.25 1.26 -37.51
C PRO A 71 -13.97 2.61 -37.46
N GLY A 72 -15.28 2.61 -37.19
CA GLY A 72 -16.05 3.83 -36.94
C GLY A 72 -15.73 4.40 -35.56
N CYS A 73 -16.20 3.73 -34.50
CA CYS A 73 -15.90 4.12 -33.11
C CYS A 73 -14.97 3.10 -32.46
N ILE A 74 -13.93 3.58 -31.78
CA ILE A 74 -13.09 2.77 -30.89
C ILE A 74 -13.33 3.18 -29.45
N THR A 75 -13.74 2.24 -28.62
CA THR A 75 -13.81 2.40 -27.16
C THR A 75 -12.54 1.84 -26.55
N VAL A 76 -11.74 2.69 -25.92
CA VAL A 76 -10.55 2.29 -25.15
C VAL A 76 -10.95 2.25 -23.67
N VAL A 77 -10.57 1.19 -22.98
CA VAL A 77 -10.82 1.04 -21.54
C VAL A 77 -9.54 0.77 -20.78
N ASP A 78 -9.48 1.30 -19.57
CA ASP A 78 -8.41 1.08 -18.59
C ASP A 78 -7.02 1.51 -19.09
N THR A 79 -7.01 2.50 -19.98
CA THR A 79 -5.80 3.21 -20.37
C THR A 79 -6.15 4.39 -21.27
N LYS A 80 -5.32 5.42 -21.20
CA LYS A 80 -5.24 6.48 -22.21
C LYS A 80 -3.84 6.65 -22.79
N LYS A 81 -2.88 5.81 -22.40
CA LYS A 81 -1.45 5.94 -22.77
C LYS A 81 -1.17 5.32 -24.13
N ARG A 82 -0.56 6.10 -25.03
CA ARG A 82 -0.22 5.64 -26.37
C ARG A 82 0.76 4.47 -26.36
N GLY A 83 1.77 4.50 -25.48
CA GLY A 83 2.73 3.40 -25.34
C GLY A 83 2.10 2.06 -24.97
N GLN A 84 0.91 2.07 -24.38
CA GLN A 84 0.16 0.87 -24.01
C GLN A 84 -0.77 0.34 -25.12
N LEU A 85 -0.93 1.08 -26.22
CA LEU A 85 -1.85 0.75 -27.31
C LEU A 85 -1.13 0.56 -28.66
N VAL A 86 0.19 0.48 -28.66
CA VAL A 86 1.05 0.48 -29.87
C VAL A 86 0.65 -0.58 -30.91
N GLU A 87 0.18 -1.75 -30.48
CA GLU A 87 -0.25 -2.79 -31.41
C GLU A 87 -1.58 -2.50 -32.13
N PHE A 88 -2.31 -1.47 -31.69
CA PHE A 88 -3.56 -0.98 -32.26
C PHE A 88 -3.43 0.35 -33.00
N ASP A 89 -2.22 0.93 -33.10
CA ASP A 89 -1.96 2.26 -33.69
C ASP A 89 -2.61 2.44 -35.08
N ALA A 90 -2.57 1.41 -35.92
CA ALA A 90 -3.16 1.45 -37.25
C ALA A 90 -4.68 1.65 -37.24
N TRP A 91 -5.38 1.07 -36.26
CA TRP A 91 -6.83 1.23 -36.09
C TRP A 91 -7.16 2.57 -35.43
N LEU A 92 -6.40 2.98 -34.41
CA LEU A 92 -6.59 4.25 -33.72
C LEU A 92 -6.45 5.45 -34.67
N GLN A 93 -5.50 5.42 -35.60
CA GLN A 93 -5.31 6.48 -36.60
C GLN A 93 -6.44 6.56 -37.64
N GLN A 94 -7.17 5.48 -37.86
CA GLN A 94 -8.22 5.39 -38.87
C GLN A 94 -9.63 5.54 -38.29
N ALA A 95 -9.76 5.55 -36.96
CA ALA A 95 -11.04 5.66 -36.29
C ALA A 95 -11.73 7.00 -36.55
N GLU A 96 -13.04 6.98 -36.84
CA GLU A 96 -13.84 8.20 -36.95
C GLU A 96 -13.99 8.90 -35.58
N SER A 97 -14.06 8.11 -34.50
CA SER A 97 -14.12 8.62 -33.13
C SER A 97 -13.47 7.66 -32.14
N ILE A 98 -12.94 8.22 -31.06
CA ILE A 98 -12.34 7.48 -29.95
C ILE A 98 -13.04 7.89 -28.66
N ARG A 99 -13.52 6.92 -27.91
CA ARG A 99 -14.05 7.09 -26.54
C ARG A 99 -13.10 6.39 -25.59
N ILE A 100 -12.78 7.01 -24.47
CA ILE A 100 -11.83 6.48 -23.49
C ILE A 100 -12.48 6.46 -22.12
N TYR A 101 -12.43 5.32 -21.46
CA TYR A 101 -12.80 5.14 -20.05
C TYR A 101 -11.55 4.78 -19.27
N ASP A 102 -11.17 5.62 -18.32
CA ASP A 102 -9.92 5.43 -17.58
C ASP A 102 -10.02 6.05 -16.18
N HIS A 103 -9.29 5.51 -15.21
CA HIS A 103 -9.17 6.07 -13.86
C HIS A 103 -7.80 6.72 -13.60
N HIS A 104 -6.80 6.45 -14.45
CA HIS A 104 -5.43 6.93 -14.25
C HIS A 104 -5.31 8.46 -14.36
N PRO A 105 -4.35 9.10 -13.66
CA PRO A 105 -4.05 10.51 -13.83
C PRO A 105 -3.58 10.87 -15.25
N PRO A 106 -3.82 12.10 -15.73
CA PRO A 106 -3.31 12.55 -17.03
C PRO A 106 -1.78 12.51 -17.14
N THR A 107 -1.25 12.11 -18.29
CA THR A 107 0.19 12.11 -18.59
C THR A 107 0.51 12.70 -19.97
N THR A 108 1.78 12.97 -20.23
CA THR A 108 2.23 13.48 -21.54
C THR A 108 2.21 12.41 -22.65
N ASP A 109 2.11 11.13 -22.31
CA ASP A 109 2.00 10.01 -23.26
C ASP A 109 0.53 9.69 -23.60
N ASP A 110 -0.41 10.49 -23.14
CA ASP A 110 -1.84 10.24 -23.37
C ASP A 110 -2.19 10.42 -24.86
N LEU A 111 -3.19 9.68 -25.33
CA LEU A 111 -3.76 9.85 -26.66
C LEU A 111 -4.28 11.28 -26.82
N ALA A 112 -3.75 11.99 -27.83
CA ALA A 112 -4.12 13.38 -28.11
C ALA A 112 -5.56 13.56 -28.62
N LEU A 113 -6.23 12.48 -29.02
CA LEU A 113 -7.57 12.47 -29.59
C LEU A 113 -8.45 11.47 -28.84
N GLY A 114 -9.67 11.91 -28.53
CA GLY A 114 -10.70 11.07 -27.92
C GLY A 114 -11.48 11.79 -26.83
N HIS A 115 -12.73 11.38 -26.61
CA HIS A 115 -13.50 11.83 -25.45
C HIS A 115 -13.15 10.94 -24.25
N VAL A 116 -12.47 11.53 -23.27
CA VAL A 116 -12.07 10.83 -22.03
C VAL A 116 -13.14 11.01 -20.96
N GLU A 117 -13.76 9.91 -20.55
CA GLU A 117 -14.56 9.81 -19.34
C GLU A 117 -13.66 9.28 -18.23
N GLN A 118 -13.16 10.20 -17.40
CA GLN A 118 -12.24 9.86 -16.33
C GLN A 118 -13.00 9.56 -15.04
N TYR A 119 -12.73 8.41 -14.44
CA TYR A 119 -13.36 7.98 -13.20
C TYR A 119 -12.48 8.25 -11.97
N PRO A 120 -13.05 8.76 -10.86
CA PRO A 120 -12.32 9.01 -9.62
C PRO A 120 -12.33 7.79 -8.68
N TYR A 121 -12.22 6.57 -9.22
CA TYR A 121 -12.34 5.32 -8.46
C TYR A 121 -11.04 4.52 -8.44
N GLY A 122 -10.94 3.56 -7.52
CA GLY A 122 -9.78 2.68 -7.39
C GLY A 122 -9.61 1.71 -8.54
N ALA A 123 -10.69 1.39 -9.27
CA ALA A 123 -10.65 0.59 -10.49
C ALA A 123 -11.49 1.21 -11.61
N ASN A 124 -11.08 1.05 -12.87
CA ASN A 124 -11.86 1.51 -14.02
C ASN A 124 -13.16 0.70 -14.18
N SER A 125 -13.16 -0.59 -13.83
CA SER A 125 -14.37 -1.42 -13.84
C SER A 125 -15.45 -0.93 -12.86
N THR A 126 -15.10 -0.26 -11.77
CA THR A 126 -16.06 0.39 -10.85
C THR A 126 -16.88 1.46 -11.58
N GLY A 127 -16.22 2.32 -12.37
CA GLY A 127 -16.90 3.38 -13.10
C GLY A 127 -17.80 2.86 -14.21
N LEU A 128 -17.29 1.92 -15.00
CA LEU A 128 -18.09 1.25 -16.03
C LEU A 128 -19.25 0.44 -15.44
N TYR A 129 -19.10 -0.14 -14.26
CA TYR A 129 -20.18 -0.85 -13.56
C TYR A 129 -21.33 0.09 -13.20
N PHE A 130 -21.02 1.24 -12.59
CA PHE A 130 -22.04 2.25 -12.29
C PHE A 130 -22.67 2.84 -13.55
N GLN A 131 -21.91 3.01 -14.63
CA GLN A 131 -22.47 3.44 -15.90
C GLN A 131 -23.41 2.38 -16.50
N ALA A 132 -23.05 1.10 -16.44
CA ALA A 132 -23.88 0.01 -16.92
C ALA A 132 -25.19 -0.10 -16.14
N THR A 133 -25.14 -0.06 -14.81
CA THR A 133 -26.32 -0.13 -13.93
C THR A 133 -27.23 1.10 -14.09
N ARG A 134 -26.67 2.31 -14.24
CA ARG A 134 -27.46 3.53 -14.56
C ARG A 134 -28.20 3.43 -15.89
N ASN A 135 -27.66 2.68 -16.85
CA ASN A 135 -28.32 2.37 -18.13
C ASN A 135 -29.30 1.18 -18.05
N GLY A 136 -29.58 0.66 -16.85
CA GLY A 136 -30.52 -0.45 -16.63
C GLY A 136 -29.98 -1.81 -17.08
N LEU A 137 -28.66 -1.96 -17.22
CA LEU A 137 -28.06 -3.25 -17.57
C LEU A 137 -27.96 -4.15 -16.33
N GLU A 138 -28.55 -5.33 -16.43
CA GLU A 138 -28.38 -6.40 -15.45
C GLU A 138 -27.19 -7.29 -15.82
N LEU A 139 -26.40 -7.65 -14.82
CA LEU A 139 -25.29 -8.59 -14.94
C LEU A 139 -25.72 -9.97 -14.44
N SER A 140 -25.31 -11.01 -15.17
CA SER A 140 -25.34 -12.38 -14.69
C SER A 140 -24.33 -12.61 -13.57
N GLN A 141 -24.48 -13.71 -12.85
CA GLN A 141 -23.54 -14.12 -11.81
C GLN A 141 -22.09 -14.24 -12.32
N GLN A 142 -21.91 -14.72 -13.55
CA GLN A 142 -20.60 -14.88 -14.18
C GLN A 142 -19.96 -13.53 -14.49
N GLU A 143 -20.73 -12.60 -15.05
CA GLU A 143 -20.27 -11.24 -15.30
C GLU A 143 -19.95 -10.52 -13.99
N ALA A 144 -20.82 -10.65 -12.98
CA ALA A 144 -20.59 -10.06 -11.67
C ALA A 144 -19.29 -10.58 -11.01
N THR A 145 -18.98 -11.86 -11.19
CA THR A 145 -17.72 -12.47 -10.73
C THR A 145 -16.49 -11.87 -11.43
N ILE A 146 -16.57 -11.66 -12.74
CA ILE A 146 -15.48 -11.06 -13.53
C ILE A 146 -15.26 -9.59 -13.12
N VAL A 147 -16.35 -8.83 -12.96
CA VAL A 147 -16.26 -7.42 -12.56
C VAL A 147 -15.67 -7.32 -11.16
N LEU A 148 -16.12 -8.16 -10.21
CA LEU A 148 -15.55 -8.19 -8.86
C LEU A 148 -14.06 -8.55 -8.87
N LEU A 149 -13.65 -9.47 -9.74
CA LEU A 149 -12.24 -9.82 -9.92
C LEU A 149 -11.40 -8.63 -10.40
N GLY A 150 -11.91 -7.82 -11.32
CA GLY A 150 -11.27 -6.58 -11.78
C GLY A 150 -11.10 -5.56 -10.66
N ILE A 151 -12.21 -5.24 -9.96
CA ILE A 151 -12.19 -4.29 -8.83
C ILE A 151 -11.20 -4.74 -7.75
N TYR A 152 -11.23 -6.01 -7.33
CA TYR A 152 -10.34 -6.50 -6.29
C TYR A 152 -8.88 -6.59 -6.73
N ALA A 153 -8.60 -6.82 -8.01
CA ALA A 153 -7.24 -6.82 -8.52
C ALA A 153 -6.59 -5.44 -8.36
N ASP A 154 -7.32 -4.38 -8.72
CA ASP A 154 -6.77 -3.02 -8.77
C ASP A 154 -6.83 -2.28 -7.42
N THR A 155 -7.77 -2.67 -6.56
CA THR A 155 -7.89 -2.14 -5.20
C THR A 155 -7.14 -2.96 -4.15
N GLY A 156 -6.48 -4.07 -4.53
CA GLY A 156 -5.81 -4.97 -3.60
C GLY A 156 -6.77 -5.59 -2.59
N ASN A 157 -7.94 -6.05 -3.04
CA ASN A 157 -9.06 -6.44 -2.19
C ASN A 157 -9.51 -5.30 -1.25
N LEU A 158 -9.64 -4.09 -1.80
CA LEU A 158 -10.04 -2.87 -1.08
C LEU A 158 -9.06 -2.38 0.00
N THR A 159 -7.78 -2.74 -0.11
CA THR A 159 -6.74 -2.37 0.89
C THR A 159 -5.74 -1.33 0.38
N TYR A 160 -5.68 -1.09 -0.93
CA TYR A 160 -4.75 -0.11 -1.49
C TYR A 160 -5.22 1.33 -1.22
N PRO A 161 -4.31 2.31 -1.03
CA PRO A 161 -4.65 3.70 -0.72
C PRO A 161 -5.54 4.40 -1.77
N GLY A 162 -5.51 3.94 -3.03
CA GLY A 162 -6.35 4.46 -4.11
C GLY A 162 -7.80 3.95 -4.08
N THR A 163 -8.15 3.03 -3.17
CA THR A 163 -9.50 2.48 -3.03
C THR A 163 -10.47 3.53 -2.52
N THR A 164 -11.66 3.60 -3.10
CA THR A 164 -12.74 4.51 -2.73
C THR A 164 -13.92 3.78 -2.08
N ALA A 165 -14.82 4.53 -1.44
CA ALA A 165 -16.07 3.99 -0.91
C ALA A 165 -16.96 3.41 -2.02
N ASP A 166 -16.88 3.97 -3.23
CA ASP A 166 -17.63 3.52 -4.41
C ASP A 166 -17.13 2.15 -4.91
N ASP A 167 -15.84 1.84 -4.78
CA ASP A 167 -15.32 0.49 -5.07
C ASP A 167 -15.91 -0.55 -4.11
N ALA A 168 -16.02 -0.20 -2.83
CA ALA A 168 -16.64 -1.06 -1.82
C ALA A 168 -18.15 -1.22 -2.04
N LEU A 169 -18.83 -0.17 -2.50
CA LEU A 169 -20.24 -0.22 -2.87
C LEU A 169 -20.45 -1.14 -4.07
N ALA A 170 -19.70 -0.96 -5.16
CA ALA A 170 -19.76 -1.82 -6.34
C ALA A 170 -19.49 -3.29 -5.97
N ALA A 171 -18.45 -3.55 -5.16
CA ALA A 171 -18.17 -4.89 -4.67
C ALA A 171 -19.35 -5.49 -3.87
N SER A 172 -19.99 -4.70 -3.01
CA SER A 172 -21.17 -5.13 -2.26
C SER A 172 -22.33 -5.52 -3.19
N GLU A 173 -22.60 -4.71 -4.22
CA GLU A 173 -23.68 -4.96 -5.18
C GLU A 173 -23.39 -6.20 -6.03
N LEU A 174 -22.16 -6.37 -6.50
CA LEU A 174 -21.72 -7.57 -7.25
C LEU A 174 -21.83 -8.85 -6.42
N LEU A 175 -21.50 -8.78 -5.12
CA LEU A 175 -21.71 -9.90 -4.20
C LEU A 175 -23.20 -10.22 -4.01
N ARG A 176 -24.08 -9.21 -3.97
CA ARG A 176 -25.54 -9.42 -3.94
C ARG A 176 -26.06 -10.09 -5.22
N LEU A 177 -25.42 -9.84 -6.37
CA LEU A 177 -25.68 -10.53 -7.64
C LEU A 177 -25.10 -11.96 -7.69
N GLY A 178 -24.43 -12.40 -6.62
CA GLY A 178 -23.93 -13.77 -6.47
C GLY A 178 -22.50 -13.98 -6.99
N ALA A 179 -21.70 -12.92 -7.18
CA ALA A 179 -20.31 -13.05 -7.57
C ALA A 179 -19.55 -14.09 -6.72
N ASP A 180 -18.81 -15.00 -7.39
CA ASP A 180 -18.18 -16.14 -6.74
C ASP A 180 -16.79 -15.79 -6.18
N LEU A 181 -16.73 -15.61 -4.85
CA LEU A 181 -15.48 -15.33 -4.15
C LEU A 181 -14.47 -16.49 -4.19
N GLN A 182 -14.87 -17.74 -4.41
CA GLN A 182 -13.92 -18.84 -4.58
C GLN A 182 -13.14 -18.66 -5.88
N VAL A 183 -13.82 -18.29 -6.95
CA VAL A 183 -13.20 -17.94 -8.24
C VAL A 183 -12.28 -16.72 -8.07
N VAL A 184 -12.79 -15.63 -7.49
CA VAL A 184 -12.00 -14.40 -7.29
C VAL A 184 -10.72 -14.70 -6.51
N ASN A 185 -10.84 -15.37 -5.36
CA ASN A 185 -9.67 -15.73 -4.55
C ASN A 185 -8.71 -16.68 -5.25
N HIS A 186 -9.20 -17.61 -6.07
CA HIS A 186 -8.33 -18.53 -6.82
C HIS A 186 -7.42 -17.78 -7.80
N TYR A 187 -7.95 -16.75 -8.46
CA TYR A 187 -7.22 -15.98 -9.48
C TYR A 187 -6.39 -14.83 -8.92
N LEU A 188 -6.80 -14.20 -7.82
CA LEU A 188 -6.02 -13.14 -7.17
C LEU A 188 -4.83 -13.64 -6.36
N ARG A 189 -4.83 -14.91 -5.92
CA ARG A 189 -3.70 -15.46 -5.17
C ARG A 189 -2.41 -15.34 -5.99
N PRO A 190 -1.30 -14.87 -5.41
CA PRO A 190 -0.01 -14.95 -6.09
C PRO A 190 0.32 -16.41 -6.40
N TYR A 191 0.57 -16.75 -7.67
CA TYR A 191 1.18 -18.04 -8.02
C TYR A 191 2.63 -17.77 -8.35
N LEU A 192 3.51 -18.34 -7.53
CA LEU A 192 4.93 -18.35 -7.83
C LEU A 192 5.21 -19.48 -8.80
N ASP A 193 5.77 -19.15 -9.97
CA ASP A 193 6.27 -20.16 -10.87
C ASP A 193 7.47 -20.92 -10.21
N PRO A 194 7.87 -22.10 -10.73
CA PRO A 194 8.96 -22.87 -10.14
C PRO A 194 10.29 -22.09 -10.01
N ALA A 195 10.61 -21.18 -10.93
CA ALA A 195 11.81 -20.37 -10.86
C ALA A 195 11.69 -19.29 -9.77
N GLN A 196 10.53 -18.62 -9.69
CA GLN A 196 10.23 -17.66 -8.63
C GLN A 196 10.28 -18.31 -7.23
N ARG A 197 9.78 -19.54 -7.08
CA ARG A 197 9.86 -20.29 -5.80
C ARG A 197 11.29 -20.58 -5.38
N LEU A 198 12.14 -21.01 -6.31
CA LEU A 198 13.55 -21.28 -6.03
C LEU A 198 14.27 -19.99 -5.63
N ILE A 199 14.03 -18.90 -6.37
CA ILE A 199 14.65 -17.61 -6.08
C ILE A 199 14.15 -17.06 -4.74
N LEU A 200 12.84 -17.15 -4.45
CA LEU A 200 12.29 -16.76 -3.14
C LEU A 200 12.93 -17.55 -2.00
N ARG A 201 13.04 -18.88 -2.13
CA ARG A 201 13.73 -19.73 -1.15
C ARG A 201 15.16 -19.25 -0.94
N ASP A 202 15.89 -18.99 -2.02
CA ASP A 202 17.29 -18.59 -1.93
C ASP A 202 17.42 -17.21 -1.26
N MET A 203 16.57 -16.24 -1.63
CA MET A 203 16.54 -14.91 -1.01
C MET A 203 16.18 -14.99 0.47
N LEU A 204 15.26 -15.88 0.87
CA LEU A 204 14.88 -16.10 2.27
C LEU A 204 16.00 -16.66 3.15
N ILE A 205 16.98 -17.33 2.55
CA ILE A 205 18.14 -17.87 3.25
C ILE A 205 19.28 -16.85 3.31
N THR A 206 19.36 -15.94 2.34
CA THR A 206 20.54 -15.06 2.14
C THR A 206 20.33 -13.61 2.51
N PHE A 207 19.10 -13.16 2.79
CA PHE A 207 18.86 -11.77 3.17
C PHE A 207 19.60 -11.41 4.46
N ARG A 208 20.00 -10.13 4.57
CA ARG A 208 20.61 -9.57 5.77
C ARG A 208 19.66 -8.58 6.42
N GLU A 209 19.53 -8.63 7.73
CA GLU A 209 18.73 -7.68 8.50
C GLU A 209 19.62 -6.65 9.19
N PHE A 210 19.15 -5.42 9.26
CA PHE A 210 19.79 -4.30 9.94
C PHE A 210 18.74 -3.58 10.79
N ASP A 211 19.14 -3.09 11.96
CA ASP A 211 18.36 -2.09 12.71
C ASP A 211 19.02 -0.73 12.48
N MET A 212 18.27 0.20 11.89
CA MET A 212 18.71 1.55 11.57
C MET A 212 17.86 2.53 12.38
N GLU A 213 18.39 3.01 13.50
CA GLU A 213 17.69 3.94 14.40
C GLU A 213 16.28 3.45 14.80
N GLY A 214 16.12 2.14 14.98
CA GLY A 214 14.85 1.50 15.32
C GLY A 214 14.00 1.09 14.12
N TYR A 215 14.41 1.33 12.88
CA TYR A 215 13.77 0.77 11.68
C TYR A 215 14.43 -0.54 11.27
N LYS A 216 13.61 -1.58 11.01
CA LYS A 216 14.10 -2.86 10.52
C LYS A 216 14.26 -2.81 9.01
N VAL A 217 15.50 -2.91 8.54
CA VAL A 217 15.84 -2.85 7.13
C VAL A 217 16.35 -4.20 6.66
N VAL A 218 15.85 -4.69 5.53
CA VAL A 218 16.29 -5.95 4.93
C VAL A 218 17.02 -5.69 3.62
N LEU A 219 18.21 -6.28 3.45
CA LEU A 219 18.95 -6.27 2.20
C LEU A 219 18.95 -7.67 1.59
N VAL A 220 18.43 -7.76 0.37
CA VAL A 220 18.48 -8.96 -0.46
C VAL A 220 19.48 -8.74 -1.58
N LYS A 221 20.44 -9.66 -1.72
CA LYS A 221 21.41 -9.64 -2.81
C LYS A 221 21.38 -10.96 -3.55
N GLN A 222 21.07 -10.94 -4.85
CA GLN A 222 20.93 -12.17 -5.62
C GLN A 222 21.52 -12.07 -7.03
N LEU A 223 22.32 -13.06 -7.41
CA LEU A 223 22.75 -13.28 -8.79
C LEU A 223 21.77 -14.22 -9.49
N LEU A 224 21.17 -13.75 -10.57
CA LEU A 224 20.17 -14.47 -11.35
C LEU A 224 20.75 -14.98 -12.67
N GLU A 225 20.28 -16.13 -13.13
CA GLU A 225 20.66 -16.64 -14.46
C GLU A 225 20.09 -15.77 -15.58
N LYS A 226 18.85 -15.30 -15.41
CA LYS A 226 18.12 -14.43 -16.35
C LYS A 226 17.25 -13.43 -15.57
N PRO A 227 16.80 -12.33 -16.21
CA PRO A 227 15.85 -11.42 -15.59
C PRO A 227 14.58 -12.15 -15.11
N LEU A 228 14.16 -11.85 -13.89
CA LEU A 228 12.95 -12.42 -13.28
C LEU A 228 11.83 -11.39 -13.30
N GLN A 229 10.66 -11.78 -13.83
CA GLN A 229 9.45 -10.97 -13.73
C GLN A 229 8.82 -11.12 -12.35
N GLY A 230 8.25 -10.05 -11.79
CA GLY A 230 7.56 -10.08 -10.49
C GLY A 230 8.51 -10.14 -9.29
N ILE A 231 9.77 -9.72 -9.44
CA ILE A 231 10.73 -9.75 -8.34
C ILE A 231 10.35 -8.78 -7.20
N SER A 232 9.68 -7.67 -7.53
CA SER A 232 9.12 -6.74 -6.54
C SER A 232 8.08 -7.39 -5.64
N ASP A 233 7.28 -8.32 -6.17
CA ASP A 233 6.27 -9.05 -5.39
C ASP A 233 6.94 -10.06 -4.44
N LEU A 234 8.07 -10.62 -4.85
CA LEU A 234 8.89 -11.48 -3.99
C LEU A 234 9.55 -10.69 -2.87
N LEU A 235 10.03 -9.48 -3.16
CA LEU A 235 10.58 -8.59 -2.14
C LEU A 235 9.50 -8.18 -1.12
N ALA A 236 8.29 -7.83 -1.58
CA ALA A 236 7.18 -7.52 -0.68
C ALA A 236 6.87 -8.70 0.27
N GLN A 237 6.83 -9.93 -0.25
CA GLN A 237 6.64 -11.13 0.57
C GLN A 237 7.78 -11.34 1.59
N ILE A 238 9.03 -11.08 1.22
CA ILE A 238 10.16 -11.15 2.18
C ILE A 238 10.01 -10.06 3.23
N SER A 239 9.67 -8.84 2.83
CA SER A 239 9.48 -7.70 3.74
C SER A 239 8.41 -8.02 4.78
N ASP A 240 7.26 -8.53 4.35
CA ASP A 240 6.16 -8.90 5.23
C ASP A 240 6.55 -10.01 6.22
N MET A 241 7.18 -11.07 5.73
CA MET A 241 7.59 -12.20 6.59
C MET A 241 8.72 -11.84 7.55
N ALA A 242 9.62 -10.95 7.13
CA ALA A 242 10.67 -10.42 8.00
C ALA A 242 10.15 -9.32 8.95
N GLY A 243 8.96 -8.76 8.72
CA GLY A 243 8.47 -7.59 9.43
C GLY A 243 9.38 -6.37 9.22
N ALA A 244 9.90 -6.21 8.01
CA ALA A 244 10.80 -5.12 7.66
C ALA A 244 10.02 -3.83 7.36
N ASP A 245 10.52 -2.70 7.87
CA ASP A 245 10.03 -1.36 7.56
C ASP A 245 10.48 -0.92 6.16
N ALA A 246 11.63 -1.42 5.69
CA ALA A 246 12.11 -1.24 4.32
C ALA A 246 12.90 -2.46 3.82
N ILE A 247 12.81 -2.75 2.52
CA ILE A 247 13.56 -3.81 1.85
C ILE A 247 14.30 -3.26 0.62
N LEU A 248 15.58 -3.60 0.52
CA LEU A 248 16.49 -3.25 -0.55
C LEU A 248 16.88 -4.50 -1.32
N GLY A 249 16.48 -4.60 -2.57
CA GLY A 249 16.87 -5.67 -3.48
C GLY A 249 17.97 -5.21 -4.43
N VAL A 250 19.08 -5.95 -4.46
CA VAL A 250 20.21 -5.74 -5.37
C VAL A 250 20.39 -6.99 -6.22
N PHE A 251 20.13 -6.87 -7.51
CA PHE A 251 20.07 -8.00 -8.43
C PHE A 251 21.03 -7.84 -9.58
N ALA A 252 21.82 -8.86 -9.87
CA ALA A 252 22.59 -8.95 -11.11
C ALA A 252 22.09 -10.13 -11.94
N THR A 253 22.26 -10.05 -13.27
CA THR A 253 21.93 -11.18 -14.15
C THR A 253 23.16 -11.64 -14.92
N ARG A 254 23.31 -12.95 -15.12
CA ARG A 254 24.36 -13.48 -16.02
C ARG A 254 24.09 -13.18 -17.48
N ALA A 255 22.81 -13.11 -17.88
CA ALA A 255 22.40 -12.88 -19.26
C ALA A 255 22.60 -11.43 -19.76
N LYS A 256 22.53 -10.43 -18.86
CA LYS A 256 22.71 -9.01 -19.19
C LYS A 256 23.59 -8.34 -18.12
N PRO A 257 24.77 -7.81 -18.49
CA PRO A 257 25.66 -7.16 -17.54
C PRO A 257 25.01 -5.90 -16.96
N GLY A 258 25.11 -5.74 -15.63
CA GLY A 258 24.54 -4.63 -14.88
C GLY A 258 23.86 -5.08 -13.58
N VAL A 259 23.54 -4.11 -12.75
CA VAL A 259 22.87 -4.30 -11.45
C VAL A 259 21.56 -3.55 -11.43
N GLN A 260 20.48 -4.22 -11.04
CA GLN A 260 19.19 -3.63 -10.77
C GLN A 260 19.02 -3.43 -9.27
N ILE A 261 18.60 -2.24 -8.88
CA ILE A 261 18.22 -1.89 -7.51
C ILE A 261 16.70 -1.76 -7.48
N ILE A 262 16.06 -2.35 -6.48
CA ILE A 262 14.63 -2.18 -6.20
C ILE A 262 14.51 -1.93 -4.70
N ILE A 263 13.89 -0.83 -4.32
CA ILE A 263 13.67 -0.49 -2.92
C ILE A 263 12.17 -0.33 -2.70
N GLN A 264 11.66 -0.96 -1.64
CA GLN A 264 10.31 -0.78 -1.15
C GLN A 264 10.39 -0.37 0.32
N SER A 265 9.61 0.63 0.70
CA SER A 265 9.58 1.17 2.06
C SER A 265 8.15 1.39 2.52
N LEU A 266 7.87 0.97 3.75
CA LEU A 266 6.61 1.23 4.45
C LEU A 266 6.70 2.52 5.29
N VAL A 267 7.88 3.11 5.41
CA VAL A 267 8.16 4.28 6.23
C VAL A 267 8.76 5.41 5.39
N PRO A 268 8.26 6.66 5.51
CA PRO A 268 8.78 7.78 4.73
C PRO A 268 10.22 8.16 5.09
N GLU A 269 10.70 7.80 6.29
CA GLU A 269 12.07 8.04 6.74
C GLU A 269 13.11 7.37 5.85
N ILE A 270 12.78 6.18 5.32
CA ILE A 270 13.62 5.46 4.36
C ILE A 270 13.03 5.69 2.98
N ASN A 271 13.37 6.83 2.38
CA ASN A 271 12.82 7.25 1.10
C ASN A 271 13.47 6.47 -0.06
N ALA A 272 12.71 5.56 -0.67
CA ALA A 272 13.18 4.74 -1.80
C ALA A 272 13.62 5.59 -3.00
N GLY A 273 12.89 6.66 -3.31
CA GLY A 273 13.19 7.57 -4.42
C GLY A 273 14.52 8.31 -4.22
N GLU A 274 14.78 8.81 -3.01
CA GLU A 274 16.05 9.47 -2.68
C GLU A 274 17.23 8.50 -2.74
N LEU A 275 17.10 7.30 -2.17
CA LEU A 275 18.15 6.28 -2.20
C LEU A 275 18.49 5.85 -3.63
N THR A 276 17.49 5.60 -4.46
CA THR A 276 17.71 5.22 -5.87
C THR A 276 18.20 6.40 -6.73
N GLY A 277 17.86 7.63 -6.37
CA GLY A 277 18.35 8.84 -7.04
C GLY A 277 19.87 9.01 -7.02
N HIS A 278 20.55 8.47 -6.00
CA HIS A 278 22.02 8.41 -5.95
C HIS A 278 22.64 7.50 -7.04
N PHE A 279 21.82 6.71 -7.71
CA PHE A 279 22.22 5.80 -8.79
C PHE A 279 21.52 6.14 -10.11
N ASP A 280 21.12 7.40 -10.31
CA ASP A 280 20.34 7.86 -11.47
C ASP A 280 19.02 7.07 -11.67
N GLY A 281 18.47 6.54 -10.57
CA GLY A 281 17.19 5.86 -10.52
C GLY A 281 16.00 6.80 -10.38
N GLY A 282 14.82 6.21 -10.22
CA GLY A 282 13.58 6.97 -10.03
C GLY A 282 12.47 6.17 -9.36
N GLY A 283 11.48 6.89 -8.85
CA GLY A 283 10.33 6.33 -8.15
C GLY A 283 9.75 7.33 -7.15
N HIS A 284 9.06 6.80 -6.14
CA HIS A 284 8.45 7.58 -5.06
C HIS A 284 8.94 7.06 -3.70
N ALA A 285 8.56 7.74 -2.61
CA ALA A 285 9.08 7.44 -1.27
C ALA A 285 8.89 5.97 -0.84
N GLY A 286 7.76 5.34 -1.20
CA GLY A 286 7.47 3.95 -0.83
C GLY A 286 7.99 2.89 -1.80
N ALA A 287 8.33 3.25 -3.04
CA ALA A 287 8.84 2.29 -4.03
C ALA A 287 9.62 2.98 -5.14
N ALA A 288 10.82 2.49 -5.41
CA ALA A 288 11.68 3.02 -6.47
C ALA A 288 12.64 1.97 -7.03
N ALA A 289 13.20 2.24 -8.21
CA ALA A 289 14.16 1.36 -8.85
C ALA A 289 15.25 2.13 -9.59
N ALA A 290 16.43 1.50 -9.71
CA ALA A 290 17.55 1.99 -10.53
C ALA A 290 18.17 0.83 -11.31
N PHE A 291 18.82 1.14 -12.43
CA PHE A 291 19.62 0.18 -13.18
C PHE A 291 20.97 0.76 -13.51
N LEU A 292 22.03 0.09 -13.06
CA LEU A 292 23.40 0.50 -13.26
C LEU A 292 24.07 -0.42 -14.29
N PRO A 293 24.39 0.09 -15.50
CA PRO A 293 25.18 -0.65 -16.47
C PRO A 293 26.58 -0.92 -15.91
N GLN A 294 27.10 -2.15 -16.08
CA GLN A 294 28.48 -2.50 -15.74
C GLN A 294 28.88 -2.28 -14.26
N ALA A 295 27.93 -2.34 -13.34
CA ALA A 295 28.20 -2.28 -11.90
C ALA A 295 28.49 -3.67 -11.30
N ASN A 296 29.18 -3.67 -10.17
CA ASN A 296 29.39 -4.86 -9.34
C ASN A 296 28.32 -4.92 -8.24
N ILE A 297 27.71 -6.10 -8.07
CA ILE A 297 26.60 -6.32 -7.13
C ILE A 297 26.99 -6.06 -5.67
N ASP A 298 28.21 -6.44 -5.27
CA ASP A 298 28.72 -6.23 -3.91
C ASP A 298 28.98 -4.74 -3.66
N GLY A 299 29.61 -4.06 -4.62
CA GLY A 299 29.87 -2.62 -4.54
C GLY A 299 28.59 -1.81 -4.37
N VAL A 300 27.56 -2.10 -5.17
CA VAL A 300 26.26 -1.43 -5.07
C VAL A 300 25.59 -1.68 -3.71
N ALA A 301 25.64 -2.93 -3.22
CA ALA A 301 25.09 -3.27 -1.92
C ALA A 301 25.77 -2.52 -0.77
N GLU A 302 27.10 -2.42 -0.78
CA GLU A 302 27.85 -1.68 0.24
C GLU A 302 27.61 -0.17 0.16
N THR A 303 27.49 0.40 -1.05
CA THR A 303 27.11 1.81 -1.22
C THR A 303 25.72 2.09 -0.65
N LEU A 304 24.73 1.23 -0.89
CA LEU A 304 23.39 1.39 -0.32
C LEU A 304 23.42 1.37 1.22
N LEU A 305 24.17 0.44 1.82
CA LEU A 305 24.33 0.39 3.27
C LEU A 305 25.01 1.65 3.81
N THR A 306 26.02 2.16 3.09
CA THR A 306 26.72 3.39 3.45
C THR A 306 25.77 4.59 3.42
N LEU A 307 24.95 4.72 2.38
CA LEU A 307 23.94 5.79 2.27
C LEU A 307 22.94 5.76 3.43
N LEU A 308 22.49 4.57 3.84
CA LEU A 308 21.59 4.42 4.99
C LEU A 308 22.25 4.83 6.32
N THR A 309 23.58 4.73 6.43
CA THR A 309 24.31 5.11 7.65
C THR A 309 24.77 6.56 7.66
N GLU A 310 25.07 7.16 6.50
CA GLU A 310 25.65 8.49 6.39
C GLU A 310 24.61 9.59 6.18
N VAL A 311 23.45 9.26 5.60
CA VAL A 311 22.33 10.19 5.48
C VAL A 311 21.51 10.08 6.76
N PRO A 312 21.48 11.11 7.63
CA PRO A 312 20.64 11.07 8.82
C PRO A 312 19.19 10.95 8.35
N LEU A 313 18.55 9.84 8.70
CA LEU A 313 17.13 9.67 8.47
C LEU A 313 16.41 10.86 9.12
N PRO A 314 15.41 11.48 8.47
CA PRO A 314 14.63 12.55 9.07
C PRO A 314 13.82 11.94 10.24
N MET A 315 14.46 11.87 11.41
CA MET A 315 13.91 11.19 12.57
C MET A 315 12.97 12.11 13.31
N ILE A 316 11.74 11.65 13.46
CA ILE A 316 10.77 12.30 14.32
C ILE A 316 11.09 11.87 15.74
N LYS A 317 11.33 12.85 16.60
CA LYS A 317 11.73 12.62 17.98
C LYS A 317 10.48 12.56 18.86
N VAL A 318 10.62 11.95 20.03
CA VAL A 318 9.55 11.91 21.02
C VAL A 318 9.04 13.32 21.36
N LYS A 319 9.94 14.30 21.50
CA LYS A 319 9.56 15.68 21.82
C LYS A 319 8.70 16.38 20.77
N ASP A 320 8.73 15.90 19.53
CA ASP A 320 7.96 16.49 18.43
C ASP A 320 6.49 16.05 18.49
N VAL A 321 6.18 14.99 19.27
CA VAL A 321 4.85 14.36 19.35
C VAL A 321 4.29 14.31 20.77
N MET A 322 5.15 14.31 21.79
CA MET A 322 4.73 14.18 23.19
C MET A 322 3.79 15.31 23.64
N ALA A 323 2.88 15.00 24.54
CA ALA A 323 2.12 16.00 25.27
C ALA A 323 3.01 16.63 26.37
N THR A 324 2.95 17.96 26.48
CA THR A 324 3.68 18.76 27.48
C THR A 324 2.77 19.37 28.54
N GLU A 325 1.45 19.40 28.31
CA GLU A 325 0.45 19.72 29.32
C GLU A 325 0.16 18.48 30.17
N LEU A 326 0.89 18.37 31.28
CA LEU A 326 0.91 17.15 32.08
C LEU A 326 -0.04 17.24 33.28
N LEU A 327 -0.97 16.29 33.35
CA LEU A 327 -1.63 15.96 34.60
C LEU A 327 -0.67 15.10 35.44
N THR A 328 -0.10 15.69 36.50
CA THR A 328 0.77 15.00 37.45
C THR A 328 0.15 14.94 38.84
N VAL A 329 0.60 13.99 39.65
CA VAL A 329 0.15 13.84 41.04
C VAL A 329 1.33 13.75 42.00
N GLN A 330 1.12 14.17 43.25
CA GLN A 330 2.12 14.13 44.31
C GLN A 330 2.01 12.81 45.11
N PRO A 331 3.13 12.22 45.58
CA PRO A 331 3.15 10.89 46.21
C PRO A 331 2.44 10.83 47.58
N ASN A 332 2.28 11.97 48.25
CA ASN A 332 1.64 12.10 49.56
C ASN A 332 0.13 12.37 49.48
N ARG A 333 -0.40 12.66 48.29
CA ARG A 333 -1.82 13.01 48.08
C ARG A 333 -2.70 11.76 48.28
N PRO A 334 -3.89 11.88 48.89
CA PRO A 334 -4.80 10.74 49.04
C PRO A 334 -5.39 10.30 47.69
N LEU A 335 -5.61 9.00 47.51
CA LEU A 335 -6.16 8.44 46.27
C LEU A 335 -7.58 8.94 45.94
N SER A 336 -8.38 9.26 46.96
CA SER A 336 -9.74 9.84 46.79
C SER A 336 -9.76 11.13 45.97
N GLU A 337 -8.73 11.99 46.11
CA GLU A 337 -8.63 13.22 45.33
C GLU A 337 -8.20 12.96 43.88
N ILE A 338 -7.55 11.83 43.62
CA ILE A 338 -7.05 11.46 42.29
C ILE A 338 -8.08 10.64 41.52
N GLU A 339 -8.94 9.89 42.22
CA GLU A 339 -10.06 9.18 41.62
C GLU A 339 -10.93 10.12 40.78
N MET A 340 -11.27 11.30 41.31
CA MET A 340 -12.03 12.31 40.58
C MET A 340 -11.24 12.84 39.36
N LEU A 341 -9.95 13.13 39.54
CA LEU A 341 -9.08 13.64 38.46
C LEU A 341 -8.92 12.65 37.30
N LEU A 342 -8.78 11.35 37.59
CA LEU A 342 -8.60 10.32 36.57
C LEU A 342 -9.93 9.89 35.93
N SER A 343 -11.03 9.88 36.69
CA SER A 343 -12.34 9.44 36.20
C SER A 343 -13.03 10.49 35.34
N ASP A 344 -13.02 11.76 35.74
CA ASP A 344 -13.74 12.84 35.03
C ASP A 344 -12.95 13.38 33.83
N GLY A 345 -11.61 13.28 33.86
CA GLY A 345 -10.73 13.82 32.83
C GLY A 345 -10.52 12.91 31.60
N GLY A 346 -11.07 11.69 31.60
CA GLY A 346 -10.77 10.69 30.56
C GLY A 346 -9.32 10.19 30.56
N VAL A 347 -8.58 10.44 31.65
CA VAL A 347 -7.15 10.15 31.78
C VAL A 347 -6.97 8.85 32.58
N HIS A 348 -6.58 7.76 31.92
CA HIS A 348 -6.47 6.43 32.57
C HIS A 348 -5.24 6.23 33.50
N GLY A 349 -4.54 7.30 33.89
CA GLY A 349 -3.33 7.27 34.72
C GLY A 349 -2.51 8.55 34.68
N ALA A 350 -1.60 8.75 35.63
CA ALA A 350 -0.79 9.96 35.74
C ALA A 350 0.64 9.63 36.21
N PRO A 351 1.65 10.36 35.72
CA PRO A 351 2.97 10.39 36.35
C PRO A 351 2.89 10.93 37.78
N VAL A 352 3.63 10.32 38.69
CA VAL A 352 3.82 10.78 40.07
C VAL A 352 5.15 11.49 40.16
N VAL A 353 5.14 12.75 40.58
CA VAL A 353 6.33 13.60 40.70
C VAL A 353 6.52 14.08 42.12
N ASP A 354 7.76 14.30 42.54
CA ASP A 354 8.06 14.94 43.83
C ASP A 354 7.94 16.48 43.76
N GLU A 355 8.31 17.16 44.84
CA GLU A 355 8.26 18.62 44.94
C GLU A 355 9.25 19.30 43.97
N GLU A 356 10.33 18.62 43.58
CA GLU A 356 11.31 19.10 42.61
C GLU A 356 10.96 18.78 41.15
N GLY A 357 9.80 18.13 40.91
CA GLY A 357 9.33 17.74 39.59
C GLY A 357 10.01 16.49 39.01
N ARG A 358 10.71 15.71 39.84
CA ARG A 358 11.33 14.44 39.43
C ARG A 358 10.29 13.34 39.40
N LEU A 359 10.35 12.48 38.40
CA LEU A 359 9.47 11.33 38.29
C LEU A 359 9.82 10.28 39.37
N VAL A 360 8.88 10.00 40.27
CA VAL A 360 9.04 9.04 41.37
C VAL A 360 8.13 7.82 41.25
N GLY A 361 7.15 7.86 40.35
CA GLY A 361 6.24 6.76 40.13
C GLY A 361 5.28 6.99 38.96
N VAL A 362 4.45 5.99 38.67
CA VAL A 362 3.26 6.14 37.83
C VAL A 362 2.07 5.51 38.54
N ILE A 363 0.90 6.13 38.42
CA ILE A 363 -0.35 5.58 38.94
C ILE A 363 -1.38 5.45 37.84
N SER A 364 -2.08 4.32 37.77
CA SER A 364 -3.14 4.08 36.79
C SER A 364 -4.53 4.10 37.45
N LEU A 365 -5.57 4.29 36.63
CA LEU A 365 -6.95 4.17 37.10
C LEU A 365 -7.22 2.80 37.74
N ARG A 366 -6.59 1.73 37.23
CA ARG A 366 -6.70 0.37 37.80
C ARG A 366 -6.13 0.29 39.23
N ASP A 367 -5.06 1.02 39.52
CA ASP A 367 -4.47 1.04 40.87
C ASP A 367 -5.42 1.74 41.86
N VAL A 368 -6.06 2.83 41.41
CA VAL A 368 -7.09 3.53 42.19
C VAL A 368 -8.33 2.67 42.40
N GLU A 369 -8.82 1.98 41.36
CA GLU A 369 -9.94 1.04 41.45
C GLU A 369 -9.66 -0.09 42.44
N LYS A 370 -8.44 -0.64 42.43
CA LYS A 370 -8.01 -1.67 43.39
C LYS A 370 -8.03 -1.15 44.83
N ALA A 371 -7.54 0.07 45.06
CA ALA A 371 -7.60 0.72 46.36
C ALA A 371 -9.05 0.94 46.81
N ARG A 372 -9.93 1.36 45.89
CA ARG A 372 -11.37 1.57 46.15
C ARG A 372 -12.06 0.29 46.59
N LEU A 373 -11.87 -0.81 45.85
CA LEU A 373 -12.43 -2.12 46.20
C LEU A 373 -11.95 -2.63 47.57
N SER A 374 -10.83 -2.09 48.05
CA SER A 374 -10.22 -2.44 49.33
C SER A 374 -10.52 -1.41 50.44
N ASN A 375 -11.36 -0.38 50.18
CA ASN A 375 -11.64 0.75 51.08
C ASN A 375 -10.39 1.55 51.52
N LEU A 376 -9.38 1.64 50.66
CA LEU A 376 -8.09 2.29 50.92
C LEU A 376 -7.90 3.63 50.18
N LEU A 377 -8.97 4.31 49.78
CA LEU A 377 -8.88 5.60 49.07
C LEU A 377 -8.28 6.76 49.89
N HIS A 378 -8.20 6.61 51.20
CA HIS A 378 -7.54 7.56 52.10
C HIS A 378 -6.01 7.38 52.12
N ALA A 379 -5.50 6.26 51.58
CA ALA A 379 -4.07 6.00 51.52
C ALA A 379 -3.38 6.96 50.52
N PRO A 380 -2.08 7.27 50.75
CA PRO A 380 -1.32 8.10 49.84
C PRO A 380 -1.03 7.38 48.51
N VAL A 381 -0.88 8.13 47.42
CA VAL A 381 -0.48 7.63 46.09
C VAL A 381 0.71 6.68 46.14
N SER A 382 1.72 7.05 46.93
CA SER A 382 2.96 6.28 47.08
C SER A 382 2.75 4.84 47.53
N ALA A 383 1.62 4.51 48.17
CA ALA A 383 1.31 3.14 48.60
C ALA A 383 0.82 2.24 47.45
N PHE A 384 0.35 2.82 46.34
CA PHE A 384 -0.25 2.09 45.21
C PHE A 384 0.44 2.35 43.88
N MET A 385 1.23 3.43 43.77
CA MET A 385 1.96 3.74 42.55
C MET A 385 2.98 2.65 42.22
N SER A 386 3.24 2.46 40.93
CA SER A 386 4.40 1.71 40.47
C SER A 386 5.63 2.60 40.53
N ALA A 387 6.58 2.29 41.42
CA ALA A 387 7.82 3.07 41.60
C ALA A 387 9.08 2.32 41.13
N ASN A 388 9.00 1.00 41.00
CA ASN A 388 10.15 0.16 40.61
C ASN A 388 10.15 -0.09 39.11
N ARG A 389 11.31 0.09 38.46
CA ARG A 389 11.50 -0.11 37.01
C ARG A 389 10.56 0.74 36.16
N LEU A 390 10.55 2.05 36.43
CA LEU A 390 9.85 3.01 35.59
C LEU A 390 10.41 2.98 34.17
N LEU A 391 9.55 2.59 33.22
CA LEU A 391 9.84 2.72 31.81
C LEU A 391 9.67 4.20 31.45
N THR A 392 10.75 4.82 31.00
CA THR A 392 10.80 6.23 30.60
C THR A 392 11.53 6.33 29.27
N ILE A 393 11.41 7.47 28.62
CA ILE A 393 12.08 7.75 27.35
C ILE A 393 12.63 9.18 27.33
N GLY A 394 13.71 9.42 26.60
CA GLY A 394 14.29 10.76 26.43
C GLY A 394 13.57 11.56 25.34
N PRO A 395 13.60 12.90 25.39
CA PRO A 395 12.95 13.76 24.41
C PRO A 395 13.53 13.64 23.00
N ASP A 396 14.84 13.39 22.88
CA ASP A 396 15.54 13.27 21.61
C ASP A 396 15.55 11.84 21.05
N THR A 397 14.95 10.88 21.75
CA THR A 397 14.84 9.50 21.27
C THR A 397 13.91 9.43 20.05
N PRO A 398 14.19 8.57 19.05
CA PRO A 398 13.29 8.37 17.92
C PRO A 398 11.89 7.89 18.34
N LEU A 399 10.85 8.43 17.71
CA LEU A 399 9.45 8.10 17.98
C LEU A 399 9.17 6.59 17.81
N ILE A 400 9.83 5.95 16.85
CA ILE A 400 9.72 4.52 16.60
C ILE A 400 10.14 3.68 17.80
N THR A 401 11.13 4.13 18.56
CA THR A 401 11.59 3.48 19.79
C THR A 401 10.51 3.59 20.88
N ALA A 402 9.83 4.74 20.98
CA ALA A 402 8.68 4.90 21.88
C ALA A 402 7.57 3.89 21.56
N ARG A 403 7.25 3.72 20.27
CA ARG A 403 6.27 2.72 19.78
C ARG A 403 6.67 1.30 20.18
N LYS A 404 7.94 0.92 19.96
CA LYS A 404 8.47 -0.40 20.33
C LYS A 404 8.35 -0.65 21.84
N ILE A 405 8.75 0.32 22.68
CA ILE A 405 8.66 0.18 24.14
C ILE A 405 7.20 0.06 24.59
N ILE A 406 6.30 0.89 24.09
CA ILE A 406 4.85 0.84 24.38
C ILE A 406 4.26 -0.53 24.04
N SER A 407 4.58 -1.05 22.84
CA SER A 407 4.04 -2.32 22.36
C SER A 407 4.62 -3.53 23.12
N SER A 408 5.94 -3.57 23.32
CA SER A 408 6.62 -4.73 23.92
C SER A 408 6.35 -4.89 25.41
N ASN A 409 5.94 -3.81 26.09
CA ASN A 409 5.64 -3.82 27.53
C ASN A 409 4.13 -3.76 27.83
N ASP A 410 3.26 -3.78 26.80
CA ASP A 410 1.81 -3.61 26.91
C ASP A 410 1.38 -2.44 27.80
N ILE A 411 2.08 -1.30 27.64
CA ILE A 411 1.76 -0.06 28.35
C ILE A 411 1.02 0.91 27.42
N GLY A 412 0.20 1.79 27.98
CA GLY A 412 -0.54 2.79 27.20
C GLY A 412 0.22 4.10 26.98
N ARG A 413 1.24 4.37 27.80
CA ARG A 413 1.94 5.65 27.87
C ARG A 413 3.37 5.50 28.41
N LEU A 414 4.26 6.39 28.00
CA LEU A 414 5.63 6.51 28.47
C LEU A 414 5.88 7.94 28.97
N PRO A 415 6.25 8.10 30.25
CA PRO A 415 6.80 9.37 30.74
C PRO A 415 8.07 9.74 29.97
N VAL A 416 8.15 10.99 29.52
CA VAL A 416 9.33 11.56 28.87
C VAL A 416 10.12 12.34 29.90
N VAL A 417 11.38 11.95 30.09
CA VAL A 417 12.24 12.44 31.17
C VAL A 417 13.51 13.01 30.59
N ASP A 418 13.91 14.19 31.09
CA ASP A 418 15.19 14.84 30.78
C ASP A 418 15.87 15.23 32.10
N ASP A 419 17.13 14.84 32.29
CA ASP A 419 17.87 15.01 33.55
C ASP A 419 17.05 14.64 34.82
N CYS A 420 16.37 13.48 34.79
CA CYS A 420 15.49 12.97 35.85
C CYS A 420 14.23 13.80 36.13
N ARG A 421 13.95 14.85 35.35
CA ARG A 421 12.70 15.63 35.42
C ARG A 421 11.70 15.17 34.39
N LEU A 422 10.44 15.10 34.78
CA LEU A 422 9.36 14.82 33.85
C LEU A 422 9.09 16.07 32.99
N ILE A 423 9.26 15.94 31.68
CA ILE A 423 9.08 17.04 30.72
C ILE A 423 7.94 16.79 29.72
N GLY A 424 7.46 15.54 29.65
CA GLY A 424 6.39 15.18 28.73
C GLY A 424 5.80 13.81 29.02
N ILE A 425 4.77 13.45 28.28
CA ILE A 425 4.25 12.09 28.21
C ILE A 425 3.91 11.77 26.76
N ILE A 426 4.25 10.55 26.33
CA ILE A 426 3.85 10.06 25.01
C ILE A 426 2.95 8.85 25.16
N SER A 427 1.76 8.91 24.57
CA SER A 427 0.78 7.85 24.59
C SER A 427 0.70 7.10 23.26
N ARG A 428 0.10 5.91 23.30
CA ARG A 428 -0.23 5.14 22.09
C ARG A 428 -1.09 5.95 21.11
N SER A 429 -2.02 6.76 21.63
CA SER A 429 -2.90 7.59 20.81
C SER A 429 -2.14 8.74 20.14
N ASP A 430 -1.18 9.35 20.82
CA ASP A 430 -0.34 10.42 20.23
C ASP A 430 0.45 9.88 19.04
N ILE A 431 1.04 8.68 19.18
CA ILE A 431 1.75 8.00 18.09
C ILE A 431 0.81 7.67 16.92
N LEU A 432 -0.38 7.11 17.18
CA LEU A 432 -1.33 6.74 16.12
C LEU A 432 -1.89 7.96 15.37
N ASN A 433 -2.27 9.01 16.09
CA ASN A 433 -2.75 10.26 15.49
C ASN A 433 -1.67 10.89 14.62
N PHE A 434 -0.43 10.89 15.12
CA PHE A 434 0.72 11.36 14.37
C PHE A 434 0.94 10.57 13.07
N MET A 435 0.79 9.23 13.09
CA MET A 435 0.93 8.39 11.90
C MET A 435 -0.18 8.64 10.86
N ASN A 436 -1.44 8.80 11.31
CA ASN A 436 -2.57 8.99 10.41
C ASN A 436 -2.49 10.33 9.65
N HIS A 437 -2.01 11.40 10.28
CA HIS A 437 -1.89 12.72 9.63
C HIS A 437 -0.69 12.85 8.69
N ARG A 438 0.19 11.85 8.61
CA ARG A 438 1.26 11.78 7.58
C ARG A 438 0.86 11.05 6.31
N SER A 439 -0.30 10.38 6.31
CA SER A 439 -0.82 9.64 5.16
C SER A 439 -1.49 10.56 4.13
N ASP A 440 -1.71 11.83 4.48
CA ASP A 440 -2.19 12.84 3.54
C ASP A 440 -1.05 13.26 2.61
N PRO A 441 -1.26 13.26 1.28
CA PRO A 441 -0.28 13.80 0.34
C PRO A 441 0.00 15.27 0.69
N PRO A 442 1.26 15.74 0.55
CA PRO A 442 1.61 17.13 0.85
C PRO A 442 0.84 18.06 -0.11
N GLY A 443 -0.24 18.65 0.39
CA GLY A 443 -1.13 19.50 -0.41
C GLY A 443 -2.35 20.07 0.32
N ASN A 444 -2.80 19.48 1.43
CA ASN A 444 -4.03 19.91 2.12
C ASN A 444 -3.82 20.40 3.57
N LEU A 445 -2.72 21.11 3.83
CA LEU A 445 -2.57 21.90 5.05
C LEU A 445 -2.60 23.40 4.69
N VAL A 446 -3.82 23.94 4.64
CA VAL A 446 -4.12 25.37 4.82
C VAL A 446 -5.24 25.49 5.84
#